data_AF-A0A662ISF1-F1
#
_entry.id   AF-A0A662ISF1-F1
#
_cell.length_a   1.000
_cell.length_b   1.000
_cell.length_c   1.000
_cell.angle_alpha   90.00
_cell.angle_beta   90.00
_cell.angle_gamma   90.00
#
_symmetry.space_group_name_H-M   'P 1'
#
loop_
_entity.id
_entity.type
_entity.pdbx_description
1 polymer ?
#
loop_
_entity_poly.entity_id
_entity_poly.type
_entity_poly.pdbx_seq_one_letter_code
_entity_poly.pdbx_strand_id
1 'polypeptide(L)'
;MKVGVAGKGGSGKSVLACLIARSMAKRGLEVLLVDADESNRGLYRMLGLSEPPRPFMEKLGGRPGLKERMGKESVLEDEVVELSSLKPPFIAEVDGVKLL
;
A
#
# COMPACT_ATOMS: atom_id res chain seq x y z
N MET A 1 -5.45 -13.15 -3.38
CA MET A 1 -6.05 -12.42 -4.53
C MET A 1 -5.36 -11.07 -4.65
N LYS A 2 -5.14 -10.53 -5.87
CA LYS A 2 -4.57 -9.19 -6.10
C LYS A 2 -5.54 -8.39 -6.97
N VAL A 3 -5.78 -7.12 -6.64
CA VAL A 3 -6.71 -6.23 -7.36
C VAL A 3 -6.05 -4.88 -7.58
N GLY A 4 -6.03 -4.40 -8.82
CA GLY A 4 -5.56 -3.05 -9.16
C GLY A 4 -6.73 -2.12 -9.49
N VAL A 5 -6.69 -0.88 -9.00
CA VAL A 5 -7.71 0.14 -9.27
C VAL A 5 -7.04 1.32 -10.00
N ALA A 6 -7.39 1.53 -11.27
CA ALA A 6 -6.80 2.55 -12.13
C ALA A 6 -7.87 3.41 -12.83
N GLY A 7 -7.47 4.58 -13.36
CA GLY A 7 -8.38 5.56 -13.98
C GLY A 7 -7.94 7.02 -13.78
N LYS A 8 -8.66 7.97 -14.39
CA LYS A 8 -8.33 9.41 -14.41
C LYS A 8 -8.40 10.05 -13.01
N GLY A 9 -7.69 11.18 -12.81
CA GLY A 9 -7.85 12.01 -11.61
C GLY A 9 -9.32 12.39 -11.37
N GLY A 10 -9.77 12.32 -10.12
CA GLY A 10 -11.16 12.62 -9.74
C GLY A 10 -12.21 11.52 -9.99
N SER A 11 -11.84 10.38 -10.57
CA SER A 11 -12.81 9.30 -10.89
C SER A 11 -13.23 8.43 -9.70
N GLY A 12 -12.86 8.77 -8.46
CA GLY A 12 -13.27 8.03 -7.26
C GLY A 12 -12.46 6.75 -6.93
N LYS A 13 -11.31 6.52 -7.57
CA LYS A 13 -10.48 5.30 -7.39
C LYS A 13 -10.13 5.01 -5.94
N SER A 14 -9.62 6.01 -5.23
CA SER A 14 -9.19 5.88 -3.83
C SER A 14 -10.37 5.51 -2.93
N VAL A 15 -11.54 6.12 -3.18
CA VAL A 15 -12.78 5.79 -2.47
C VAL A 15 -13.18 4.34 -2.73
N LEU A 16 -13.19 3.91 -4.00
CA LEU A 16 -13.51 2.53 -4.37
C LEU A 16 -12.53 1.53 -3.73
N ALA A 17 -11.23 1.83 -3.76
CA ALA A 17 -10.21 1.00 -3.16
C ALA A 17 -10.39 0.84 -1.63
N CYS A 18 -10.67 1.94 -0.92
CA CYS A 18 -10.97 1.91 0.52
C CYS A 18 -12.26 1.13 0.82
N LEU A 19 -13.32 1.29 0.02
CA LEU A 19 -14.58 0.56 0.20
C LEU A 19 -14.41 -0.95 -0.01
N ILE A 20 -13.67 -1.36 -1.05
CA ILE A 20 -13.34 -2.76 -1.30
C ILE A 20 -12.54 -3.32 -0.11
N ALA A 21 -11.48 -2.62 0.30
CA ALA A 21 -10.64 -3.05 1.42
C ALA A 21 -11.45 -3.27 2.71
N ARG A 22 -12.26 -2.28 3.12
CA ARG A 22 -13.12 -2.40 4.32
C ARG A 22 -14.16 -3.50 4.18
N SER A 23 -14.76 -3.67 3.00
CA SER A 23 -15.73 -4.74 2.78
C SER A 23 -15.09 -6.13 2.88
N MET A 24 -13.84 -6.28 2.45
CA MET A 24 -13.12 -7.55 2.55
C MET A 24 -12.67 -7.83 3.98
N ALA A 25 -12.16 -6.82 4.70
CA ALA A 25 -11.81 -6.94 6.11
C ALA A 25 -13.03 -7.33 6.96
N LYS A 26 -14.20 -6.72 6.72
CA LYS A 26 -15.47 -7.09 7.37
C LYS A 26 -15.92 -8.53 7.13
N ARG A 27 -15.42 -9.18 6.06
CA ARG A 27 -15.68 -10.59 5.75
C ARG A 27 -14.66 -11.54 6.38
N GLY A 28 -13.76 -11.03 7.23
CA GLY A 28 -12.72 -11.81 7.90
C GLY A 28 -11.50 -12.11 7.05
N LEU A 29 -11.31 -11.40 5.93
CA LEU A 29 -10.13 -11.56 5.09
C LEU A 29 -8.99 -10.68 5.58
N GLU A 30 -7.76 -11.17 5.48
CA GLU A 30 -6.57 -10.33 5.64
C GLU A 30 -6.41 -9.42 4.42
N VAL A 31 -6.37 -8.10 4.66
CA VAL A 31 -6.33 -7.09 3.61
C VAL A 31 -5.11 -6.19 3.76
N LEU A 32 -4.30 -6.14 2.71
CA LEU A 32 -3.31 -5.09 2.49
C LEU A 32 -3.80 -4.16 1.38
N LEU A 33 -3.93 -2.87 1.71
CA LEU A 33 -4.12 -1.80 0.75
C LEU A 33 -2.78 -1.12 0.50
N VAL A 34 -2.37 -1.02 -0.77
CA VAL A 34 -1.10 -0.40 -1.18
C VAL A 34 -1.40 0.90 -1.91
N ASP A 35 -0.88 2.02 -1.41
CA ASP A 35 -0.97 3.31 -2.11
C ASP A 35 0.16 3.46 -3.13
N ALA A 36 -0.15 3.14 -4.39
CA ALA A 36 0.79 3.27 -5.49
C ALA A 36 0.87 4.69 -6.08
N ASP A 37 0.05 5.64 -5.59
CA ASP A 37 0.00 7.00 -6.11
C ASP A 37 0.81 7.96 -5.21
N GLU A 38 2.08 8.19 -5.57
CA GLU A 38 2.94 9.13 -4.85
C GLU A 38 2.44 10.59 -4.94
N SER A 39 1.58 10.92 -5.90
CA SER A 39 1.18 12.31 -6.16
C SER A 39 0.02 12.79 -5.28
N ASN A 40 -0.76 11.88 -4.70
CA ASN A 40 -1.97 12.24 -3.96
C ASN A 40 -2.24 11.30 -2.77
N ARG A 41 -1.48 11.51 -1.69
CA ARG A 41 -1.55 10.72 -0.46
C ARG A 41 -2.76 11.08 0.41
N GLY A 42 -3.93 10.57 0.02
CA GLY A 42 -5.19 10.79 0.73
C GLY A 42 -5.80 9.54 1.36
N LEU A 43 -5.31 8.34 1.04
CA LEU A 43 -5.94 7.07 1.42
C LEU A 43 -6.01 6.88 2.95
N TYR A 44 -4.95 7.23 3.68
CA TYR A 44 -4.92 7.10 5.14
C TYR A 44 -6.08 7.85 5.82
N ARG A 45 -6.37 9.08 5.35
CA ARG A 45 -7.48 9.89 5.85
C ARG A 45 -8.83 9.30 5.50
N MET A 46 -8.98 8.71 4.31
CA MET A 46 -10.22 8.03 3.90
C MET A 46 -10.50 6.77 4.74
N LEU A 47 -9.45 6.12 5.22
CA LEU A 47 -9.55 4.98 6.13
C LEU A 47 -9.78 5.40 7.60
N GLY A 48 -9.60 6.68 7.94
CA GLY A 48 -9.76 7.19 9.31
C GLY A 48 -8.48 7.17 10.15
N LEU A 49 -7.31 6.99 9.54
CA LEU A 49 -6.03 7.14 10.23
C LEU A 49 -5.73 8.62 10.48
N SER A 50 -5.19 8.95 11.65
CA SER A 50 -4.76 10.32 11.99
C SER A 50 -3.51 10.74 11.21
N GLU A 51 -2.59 9.80 10.98
CA GLU A 51 -1.31 10.02 10.30
C GLU A 51 -1.06 8.94 9.24
N PRO A 52 -0.38 9.27 8.13
CA PRO A 52 -0.01 8.27 7.13
C PRO A 52 1.14 7.38 7.64
N PRO A 53 1.22 6.11 7.19
CA PRO A 53 2.44 5.33 7.36
C PRO A 53 3.61 6.02 6.64
N ARG A 54 4.83 5.76 7.13
CA ARG A 54 6.04 6.18 6.43
C ARG A 54 6.08 5.50 5.06
N PRO A 55 6.32 6.23 3.96
CA PRO A 55 6.35 5.64 2.62
C PRO A 55 7.30 4.47 2.54
N PHE A 56 6.82 3.32 2.06
CA PHE A 56 7.66 2.13 1.94
C PHE A 56 8.86 2.34 1.02
N MET A 57 8.73 3.23 0.02
CA MET A 57 9.84 3.64 -0.85
C MET A 57 11.07 4.15 -0.10
N GLU A 58 10.91 4.76 1.08
CA GLU A 58 12.06 5.19 1.90
C GLU A 58 12.89 3.99 2.39
N LYS A 59 12.23 2.87 2.75
CA LYS A 59 12.92 1.63 3.13
C LYS A 59 13.73 1.06 1.97
N LEU A 60 13.29 1.30 0.74
CA LEU A 60 13.94 0.82 -0.48
C LEU A 60 15.05 1.76 -1.00
N GLY A 61 15.36 2.85 -0.28
CA GLY A 61 16.34 3.85 -0.72
C GLY A 61 15.79 4.82 -1.78
N GLY A 62 14.46 5.00 -1.81
CA GLY A 62 13.77 5.86 -2.76
C GLY A 62 13.80 5.33 -4.20
N ARG A 63 13.48 6.19 -5.17
CA ARG A 63 13.52 5.83 -6.59
C ARG A 63 14.92 5.41 -7.08
N PRO A 64 16.03 6.04 -6.65
CA PRO A 64 17.37 5.60 -7.04
C PRO A 64 17.70 4.21 -6.49
N GLY A 65 17.47 3.98 -5.19
CA GLY A 65 17.69 2.69 -4.55
C GLY A 65 16.84 1.59 -5.18
N LEU A 66 15.57 1.89 -5.52
CA LEU A 66 14.72 0.95 -6.24
C LEU A 66 15.25 0.66 -7.66
N LYS A 67 15.69 1.67 -8.41
CA LYS A 67 16.25 1.47 -9.77
C LYS A 67 17.55 0.66 -9.76
N GLU A 68 18.44 0.94 -8.81
CA GLU A 68 19.69 0.19 -8.64
C GLU A 68 19.42 -1.28 -8.32
N ARG A 69 18.41 -1.51 -7.49
CA ARG A 69 17.89 -2.85 -7.24
C ARG A 69 17.32 -3.41 -8.54
N MET A 70 16.26 -2.84 -9.12
CA MET A 70 15.58 -3.34 -10.33
C MET A 70 16.47 -3.61 -11.56
N GLY A 71 17.66 -3.01 -11.66
CA GLY A 71 18.65 -3.31 -12.70
C GLY A 71 19.39 -4.64 -12.54
N LYS A 72 19.22 -5.34 -11.41
CA LYS A 72 19.67 -6.73 -11.20
C LYS A 72 18.52 -7.68 -11.53
N GLU A 73 18.80 -8.74 -12.30
CA GLU A 73 17.80 -9.68 -12.84
C GLU A 73 16.88 -10.35 -11.79
N SER A 74 17.14 -10.27 -10.48
CA SER A 74 16.43 -11.05 -9.43
C SER A 74 15.70 -10.25 -8.33
N VAL A 75 15.49 -8.94 -8.46
CA VAL A 75 15.07 -8.11 -7.30
C VAL A 75 13.69 -8.41 -6.73
N LEU A 76 12.77 -8.88 -7.56
CA LEU A 76 11.41 -9.23 -7.12
C LEU A 76 11.30 -10.69 -6.69
N GLU A 77 12.30 -11.52 -6.95
CA GLU A 77 12.33 -12.92 -6.54
C GLU A 77 12.98 -13.08 -5.15
N ASP A 78 13.98 -12.25 -4.82
CA ASP A 78 14.72 -12.36 -3.56
C ASP A 78 14.13 -11.54 -2.38
N GLU A 79 13.25 -10.56 -2.65
CA GLU A 79 12.53 -9.81 -1.61
C GLU A 79 11.02 -10.11 -1.68
N VAL A 80 10.64 -11.37 -1.47
CA VAL A 80 9.26 -11.69 -1.04
C VAL A 80 9.06 -11.03 0.32
N VAL A 81 8.51 -9.82 0.33
CA VAL A 81 8.08 -9.18 1.57
C VAL A 81 6.83 -9.90 2.02
N GLU A 82 6.98 -10.83 2.95
CA GLU A 82 5.83 -11.42 3.61
C GLU A 82 5.02 -10.31 4.28
N LEU A 83 3.70 -10.35 4.15
CA LEU A 83 2.79 -9.42 4.82
C LEU A 83 3.01 -9.40 6.35
N SER A 84 3.39 -10.56 6.90
CA SER A 84 3.78 -10.77 8.32
C SER A 84 5.00 -9.95 8.74
N SER A 85 5.89 -9.62 7.79
CA SER A 85 7.17 -8.93 8.05
C SER A 85 7.04 -7.40 8.05
N LEU A 86 5.91 -6.86 7.57
CA LEU A 86 5.64 -5.43 7.56
C LEU A 86 5.35 -4.96 8.99
N LYS A 87 6.12 -3.98 9.47
CA LYS A 87 5.99 -3.39 10.81
C LYS A 87 6.01 -1.87 10.74
N PRO A 88 5.39 -1.18 11.73
CA PRO A 88 5.54 0.27 11.86
C PRO A 88 7.02 0.69 11.79
N PRO A 89 7.34 1.89 11.24
CA PRO A 89 6.39 2.93 10.83
C PRO A 89 5.87 2.80 9.40
N PHE A 90 6.25 1.76 8.65
CA PHE A 90 5.94 1.64 7.21
C PHE A 90 4.56 1.06 6.90
N ILE A 91 3.84 0.62 7.92
CA ILE A 91 2.48 0.07 7.82
C ILE A 91 1.64 0.67 8.94
N ALA A 92 0.38 0.96 8.64
CA ALA A 92 -0.62 1.38 9.60
C ALA A 92 -1.85 0.49 9.47
N GLU A 93 -2.60 0.30 10.55
CA GLU A 93 -3.79 -0.57 10.55
C GLU A 93 -4.98 0.15 11.18
N VAL A 94 -6.15 0.05 10.54
CA VAL A 94 -7.43 0.54 11.06
C VAL A 94 -8.56 -0.34 10.54
N ASP A 95 -9.53 -0.68 11.39
CA ASP A 95 -10.70 -1.51 11.04
C ASP A 95 -10.34 -2.83 10.31
N GLY A 96 -9.19 -3.44 10.63
CA GLY A 96 -8.69 -4.66 10.00
C GLY A 96 -8.12 -4.48 8.58
N VAL A 97 -7.88 -3.23 8.15
CA VAL A 97 -7.20 -2.90 6.89
C VAL A 97 -5.80 -2.41 7.19
N LYS A 98 -4.80 -3.10 6.65
CA LYS A 98 -3.40 -2.67 6.66
C LYS A 98 -3.14 -1.74 5.47
N LEU A 99 -2.53 -0.59 5.69
CA LEU A 99 -2.14 0.38 4.67
C LEU A 99 -0.61 0.44 4.55
N LEU A 100 -0.12 0.31 3.31
CA LEU A 100 1.28 0.43 2.90
C LEU A 100 1.49 1.63 1.96
#